data_AF-A0A443VE03-F1
#
_entry.id   AF-A0A443VE03-F1
#
_cell.length_a   1.000
_cell.length_b   1.000
_cell.length_c   1.000
_cell.angle_alpha   90.00
_cell.angle_beta   90.00
_cell.angle_gamma   90.00
#
_symmetry.space_group_name_H-M   'P 1'
#
loop_
_entity.id
_entity.type
_entity.pdbx_description
1 polymer ?
#
loop_
_entity_poly.entity_id
_entity_poly.type
_entity_poly.pdbx_seq_one_letter_code
_entity_poly.pdbx_strand_id
1 'polypeptide(L)' 'MNQRNLKDLQNFDFLAKSFARMHAAGYRVDIKKITGNMSAELRVWFLERYEQYCKEALSDRDADARETGIH' A
#
# COMPACT_ATOMS: atom_id res chain seq x y z
N MET A 1 -16.13 18.18 -12.27
CA MET A 1 -14.95 17.29 -12.16
C MET A 1 -15.40 15.83 -12.13
N ASN A 2 -14.66 14.94 -12.82
CA ASN A 2 -15.05 13.56 -13.14
C ASN A 2 -14.96 12.61 -11.91
N GLN A 3 -16.10 12.09 -11.47
CA GLN A 3 -16.27 11.08 -10.39
C GLN A 3 -15.44 9.80 -10.60
N ARG A 4 -14.96 9.54 -11.83
CA ARG A 4 -14.05 8.44 -12.17
C ARG A 4 -12.67 8.61 -11.54
N ASN A 5 -12.13 9.83 -11.46
CA ASN A 5 -10.81 10.07 -10.87
C ASN A 5 -10.77 9.78 -9.36
N LEU A 6 -11.87 10.02 -8.65
CA LEU A 6 -11.98 9.73 -7.22
C LEU A 6 -12.00 8.23 -6.93
N LYS A 7 -12.70 7.45 -7.75
CA LYS A 7 -12.76 5.98 -7.62
C LYS A 7 -11.43 5.33 -7.96
N ASP A 8 -10.73 5.83 -8.97
CA ASP A 8 -9.36 5.43 -9.28
C ASP A 8 -8.42 5.74 -8.10
N LEU A 9 -8.47 6.95 -7.55
CA LEU A 9 -7.67 7.34 -6.37
C LEU A 9 -7.91 6.41 -5.17
N GLN A 10 -9.17 6.07 -4.86
CA GLN A 10 -9.47 5.13 -3.77
C GLN A 10 -8.98 3.72 -4.06
N ASN A 11 -9.09 3.26 -5.31
CA ASN A 11 -8.57 1.95 -5.70
C ASN A 11 -7.04 1.90 -5.58
N PHE A 12 -6.35 2.99 -5.96
CA PHE A 12 -4.90 3.09 -5.80
C PHE A 12 -4.46 3.20 -4.34
N ASP A 13 -5.20 3.91 -3.50
CA ASP A 13 -4.94 3.99 -2.05
C ASP A 13 -5.06 2.59 -1.40
N PHE A 14 -6.12 1.84 -1.75
CA PHE A 14 -6.30 0.47 -1.28
C PHE A 14 -5.19 -0.47 -1.75
N LEU A 15 -4.75 -0.34 -3.01
CA LEU A 15 -3.63 -1.08 -3.54
C LEU A 15 -2.33 -0.72 -2.81
N ALA A 16 -2.03 0.56 -2.61
CA ALA A 16 -0.83 1.01 -1.91
C ALA A 16 -0.74 0.40 -0.51
N LYS A 17 -1.84 0.43 0.25
CA LYS A 17 -1.92 -0.14 1.59
C LYS A 17 -1.78 -1.67 1.59
N SER A 18 -2.47 -2.36 0.69
CA SER A 18 -2.42 -3.83 0.59
C SER A 18 -1.03 -4.32 0.16
N PHE A 19 -0.40 -3.62 -0.78
CA PHE A 19 0.94 -3.92 -1.24
C PHE A 19 1.99 -3.64 -0.18
N ALA A 20 1.87 -2.55 0.56
CA ALA A 20 2.77 -2.25 1.67
C ALA A 20 2.71 -3.34 2.76
N ARG A 21 1.49 -3.79 3.10
CA ARG A 21 1.28 -4.94 4.00
C ARG A 21 1.89 -6.23 3.45
N MET A 22 1.67 -6.54 2.17
CA MET A 22 2.28 -7.72 1.52
C MET A 22 3.81 -7.65 1.56
N HIS A 23 4.40 -6.50 1.26
CA HIS A 23 5.84 -6.31 1.31
C HIS A 23 6.41 -6.46 2.73
N ALA A 24 5.75 -5.84 3.71
CA ALA A 24 6.08 -6.02 5.13
C ALA A 24 5.91 -7.47 5.59
N ALA A 25 4.97 -8.22 5.00
CA ALA A 25 4.74 -9.64 5.24
C ALA A 25 5.79 -10.56 4.58
N GLY A 26 6.65 -10.04 3.69
CA GLY A 26 7.67 -10.79 2.96
C GLY A 26 7.22 -11.25 1.57
N TYR A 27 6.05 -10.84 1.10
CA TYR A 27 5.60 -11.09 -0.27
C TYR A 27 6.28 -10.14 -1.25
N ARG A 28 6.67 -10.68 -2.40
CA ARG A 28 7.32 -9.92 -3.47
C ARG A 28 6.26 -9.13 -4.22
N VAL A 29 6.27 -7.81 -4.07
CA VAL A 29 5.35 -6.91 -4.77
C VAL A 29 6.06 -6.22 -5.93
N ASP A 30 5.50 -6.34 -7.13
CA ASP A 30 5.97 -5.67 -8.33
C ASP A 30 5.44 -4.24 -8.46
N ILE A 31 5.93 -3.34 -7.60
CA ILE A 31 5.60 -1.90 -7.62
C ILE A 31 5.85 -1.28 -8.99
N LYS A 32 6.87 -1.75 -9.73
CA LYS A 32 7.18 -1.30 -11.10
C LYS A 32 6.05 -1.59 -12.10
N LYS A 33 5.33 -2.71 -11.94
CA LYS A 33 4.24 -3.08 -12.86
C LYS A 33 2.98 -2.27 -12.59
N ILE A 34 2.74 -1.92 -11.32
CA ILE A 34 1.63 -1.07 -10.88
C ILE A 34 1.87 0.39 -11.31
N THR A 35 3.06 0.90 -11.01
CA THR A 35 3.48 2.27 -11.37
C THR A 35 3.74 2.47 -12.86
N GLY A 36 3.92 1.40 -13.63
CA GLY A 36 4.09 1.44 -15.08
C GLY A 36 2.85 1.91 -15.85
N ASN A 37 1.66 1.79 -15.26
CA ASN A 37 0.41 2.34 -15.82
C ASN A 37 0.07 3.74 -15.26
N MET A 38 0.88 4.27 -14.34
CA MET A 38 0.61 5.54 -13.67
C MET A 38 1.39 6.69 -14.31
N SER A 39 0.80 7.89 -14.32
CA SER A 39 1.51 9.14 -14.62
C SER A 39 2.60 9.40 -13.59
N ALA A 40 3.63 10.17 -13.97
CA ALA A 40 4.77 10.47 -13.11
C ALA A 40 4.37 11.05 -11.75
N GLU A 41 3.38 11.96 -11.71
CA GLU A 41 2.85 12.55 -10.48
C GLU A 41 2.18 11.53 -9.56
N LEU A 42 1.32 10.67 -10.14
CA LEU A 42 0.64 9.61 -9.40
C LEU A 42 1.62 8.57 -8.88
N ARG A 43 2.69 8.28 -9.64
CA ARG A 43 3.77 7.38 -9.21
C ARG A 43 4.52 7.92 -8.00
N VAL A 44 4.86 9.22 -7.98
CA VAL A 44 5.52 9.84 -6.82
C VAL A 44 4.61 9.77 -5.61
N TRP A 45 3.35 10.19 -5.76
CA TRP A 45 2.36 10.11 -4.68
C TRP A 45 2.19 8.68 -4.15
N PHE A 46 2.12 7.68 -5.04
CA PHE A 46 1.98 6.27 -4.66
C PHE A 46 3.20 5.76 -3.89
N LEU A 47 4.41 6.14 -4.30
CA LEU A 47 5.65 5.76 -3.60
C LEU A 47 5.70 6.35 -2.18
N GLU A 48 5.37 7.63 -2.03
CA GLU A 48 5.32 8.28 -0.71
C GLU A 48 4.29 7.64 0.22
N ARG A 49 3.12 7.27 -0.32
CA ARG A 49 2.06 6.59 0.43
C ARG A 49 2.45 5.16 0.79
N TYR A 50 3.05 4.44 -0.15
CA TYR A 50 3.52 3.08 0.03
C TYR A 50 4.60 3.00 1.12
N GLU A 51 5.55 3.93 1.17
CA GLU A 51 6.55 3.97 2.24
C GLU A 51 5.91 4.21 3.62
N GLN A 52 4.95 5.13 3.72
CA GLN A 52 4.21 5.37 4.95
C GLN A 52 3.47 4.12 5.41
N TYR A 53 2.69 3.50 4.50
CA TYR A 53 1.99 2.26 4.81
C TYR A 53 2.94 1.10 5.09
N CYS A 54 4.16 1.09 4.56
CA CYS A 54 5.14 0.05 4.86
C CYS A 54 5.66 0.22 6.29
N LYS A 55 5.94 1.46 6.72
CA LYS A 55 6.31 1.77 8.11
C LYS A 55 5.17 1.44 9.07
N GLU A 56 3.94 1.82 8.73
CA GLU A 56 2.75 1.46 9.50
C GLU A 56 2.53 -0.05 9.53
N ALA A 57 2.63 -0.76 8.40
CA ALA A 57 2.43 -2.20 8.34
C ALA A 57 3.52 -2.98 9.09
N LEU A 58 4.76 -2.50 9.10
CA LEU A 58 5.84 -3.05 9.92
C LEU A 58 5.57 -2.81 11.42
N SER A 59 5.06 -1.62 11.78
CA SER A 59 4.69 -1.29 13.16
C SER A 59 3.43 -2.03 13.64
N ASP A 60 2.46 -2.25 12.76
CA ASP A 60 1.21 -2.98 12.98
C ASP A 60 1.47 -4.49 13.11
N ARG A 61 2.46 -5.03 12.37
CA ARG A 61 2.89 -6.42 12.54
C ARG A 61 3.45 -6.70 13.93
N ASP A 62 4.11 -5.72 14.54
CA ASP A 62 4.59 -5.79 15.93
C ASP A 62 3.44 -5.72 16.96
N ALA A 63 2.28 -5.20 16.54
CA ALA A 63 1.06 -5.17 17.33
C ALA A 63 0.22 -6.46 17.14
N ASP A 64 0.04 -6.95 15.92
CA ASP A 64 -0.73 -8.16 15.60
C ASP A 64 -0.03 -9.45 16.08
N ALA A 65 1.31 -9.48 16.10
CA ALA A 65 2.06 -10.58 16.72
C ALA A 65 1.86 -10.71 18.24
N ARG A 66 1.19 -9.73 18.89
CA ARG A 66 0.79 -9.81 20.30
C ARG A 66 -0.63 -10.36 20.50
N GLU A 67 -1.43 -10.51 19.44
CA GLU A 67 -2.83 -10.95 19.52
C GLU A 67 -3.09 -12.37 18.96
N THR A 68 -2.08 -13.06 18.38
CA THR A 68 -2.20 -14.51 18.06
C THR A 68 -1.77 -15.43 19.21
N GLY A 69 -1.65 -14.88 20.42
CA GLY A 69 -1.55 -15.64 21.65
C GLY A 69 -2.91 -15.64 22.35
N ILE A 70 -3.52 -16.83 22.46
CA ILE A 70 -4.68 -17.18 23.30
C ILE A 70 -6.07 -16.92 22.68
N HIS A 71 -6.65 -17.96 22.06
CA HIS A 71 -7.66 -18.82 22.70
C HIS A 71 -7.86 -20.11 21.92
#